data_AF-A0A6M8UJR6-F1
#
_entry.id   AF-A0A6M8UJR6-F1
#
_cell.length_a   1.000
_cell.length_b   1.000
_cell.length_c   1.000
_cell.angle_alpha   90.00
_cell.angle_beta   90.00
_cell.angle_gamma   90.00
#
_symmetry.space_group_name_H-M   'P 1'
#
loop_
_entity.id
_entity.type
_entity.pdbx_description
1 polymer ?
#
loop_
_entity_poly.entity_id
_entity_poly.type
_entity_poly.pdbx_seq_one_letter_code
_entity_poly.pdbx_strand_id
1 'polypeptide(L)'
;MIVREVIAEGNYTAIDYVNDAIDVLQSRLVKKPTFALYIMAFEQVKCVKNILLEVEKDKSKLHTMNLGVLASKEFDTTDPELAQSLSNVNYIASQVGQGLKVILPHQIDPEYKKRKKRCSK
;
A
#
# COMPACT_ATOMS: atom_id res chain seq x y z
N MET A 1 20.40 23.86 -22.13
CA MET A 1 19.53 22.79 -22.66
C MET A 1 20.39 21.55 -22.90
N ILE A 2 20.50 20.68 -21.90
CA ILE A 2 20.89 19.27 -22.05
C ILE A 2 19.89 18.49 -21.21
N VAL A 3 19.24 17.56 -21.88
CA VAL A 3 18.12 16.74 -21.43
C VAL A 3 18.66 15.40 -20.96
N ARG A 4 17.99 14.88 -19.91
CA ARG A 4 17.84 13.46 -19.56
C ARG A 4 19.07 12.76 -18.99
N GLU A 5 19.08 12.69 -17.67
CA GLU A 5 19.58 11.49 -16.99
C GLU A 5 18.50 11.03 -16.00
N VAL A 6 17.97 9.84 -16.28
CA VAL A 6 16.91 9.16 -15.54
C VAL A 6 17.50 8.71 -14.21
N ILE A 7 17.29 9.48 -13.14
CA ILE A 7 17.56 9.01 -11.78
C ILE A 7 16.24 8.50 -11.22
N ALA A 8 15.96 7.21 -11.44
CA ALA A 8 14.91 6.48 -10.74
C ALA A 8 15.53 5.30 -9.96
N GLU A 9 16.55 5.59 -9.15
CA GLU A 9 17.03 4.70 -8.10
C GLU A 9 17.03 5.42 -6.74
N GLY A 10 15.95 6.16 -6.46
CA GLY A 10 15.62 6.53 -5.09
C GLY A 10 15.08 5.30 -4.37
N ASN A 11 15.64 4.97 -3.20
CA ASN A 11 15.21 3.84 -2.37
C ASN A 11 13.70 3.91 -2.13
N TYR A 12 12.95 3.04 -2.80
CA TYR A 12 11.51 2.91 -2.59
C TYR A 12 11.25 2.52 -1.14
N THR A 13 10.46 3.30 -0.41
CA THR A 13 10.30 3.18 1.04
C THR A 13 8.96 2.55 1.42
N ALA A 14 8.78 2.22 2.71
CA ALA A 14 7.49 1.77 3.23
C ALA A 14 6.37 2.80 2.98
N ILE A 15 6.69 4.10 3.10
CA ILE A 15 5.72 5.18 2.86
C ILE A 15 5.30 5.24 1.39
N ASP A 16 6.19 4.94 0.45
CA ASP A 16 5.85 4.94 -0.96
C ASP A 16 4.83 3.85 -1.31
N TYR A 17 4.93 2.67 -0.69
CA TYR A 17 3.90 1.63 -0.80
C TYR A 17 2.54 2.08 -0.26
N VAL A 18 2.53 2.83 0.83
CA VAL A 18 1.30 3.34 1.44
C VAL A 18 0.70 4.46 0.59
N ASN A 19 1.52 5.35 0.03
CA ASN A 19 1.07 6.42 -0.86
C ASN A 19 0.48 5.85 -2.17
N ASP A 20 1.13 4.87 -2.79
CA ASP A 20 0.58 4.17 -3.96
C ASP A 20 -0.83 3.61 -3.69
N ALA A 21 -1.02 2.95 -2.54
CA ALA A 21 -2.32 2.38 -2.17
C ALA A 21 -3.38 3.48 -1.95
N ILE A 22 -2.99 4.62 -1.37
CA ILE A 22 -3.84 5.80 -1.22
C ILE A 22 -4.27 6.33 -2.59
N ASP A 23 -3.34 6.46 -3.53
CA ASP A 23 -3.63 6.99 -4.87
C ASP A 23 -4.58 6.07 -5.64
N VAL A 24 -4.35 4.74 -5.58
CA VAL A 24 -5.27 3.75 -6.16
C VAL A 24 -6.66 3.91 -5.54
N LEU A 25 -6.78 3.93 -4.21
CA LEU A 25 -8.06 4.07 -3.50
C LEU A 25 -8.77 5.40 -3.82
N GLN A 26 -8.06 6.52 -3.88
CA GLN A 26 -8.63 7.80 -4.29
C GLN A 26 -9.20 7.75 -5.70
N SER A 27 -8.46 7.15 -6.64
CA SER A 27 -8.95 6.96 -8.02
C SER A 27 -10.26 6.16 -8.07
N ARG A 28 -10.42 5.18 -7.17
CA ARG A 28 -11.63 4.36 -7.09
C ARG A 28 -12.77 5.10 -6.38
N LEU A 29 -12.48 5.84 -5.31
CA LEU A 29 -13.45 6.66 -4.58
C LEU A 29 -14.01 7.80 -5.43
N VAL A 30 -13.23 8.39 -6.34
CA VAL A 30 -13.75 9.37 -7.31
C VAL A 30 -14.85 8.74 -8.19
N LYS A 31 -14.69 7.47 -8.58
CA LYS A 31 -15.66 6.74 -9.41
C LYS A 31 -16.84 6.20 -8.61
N LYS A 32 -16.61 5.78 -7.37
CA LYS A 32 -17.60 5.16 -6.47
C LYS A 32 -17.46 5.71 -5.04
N PRO A 33 -17.90 6.96 -4.80
CA PRO A 33 -17.62 7.68 -3.55
C PRO A 33 -18.31 7.11 -2.32
N THR A 34 -19.40 6.35 -2.51
CA THR A 34 -20.20 5.76 -1.44
C THR A 34 -19.91 4.28 -1.22
N PHE A 35 -18.93 3.70 -1.93
CA PHE A 35 -18.64 2.28 -1.79
C PHE A 35 -17.89 2.00 -0.48
N ALA A 36 -18.60 1.39 0.48
CA ALA A 36 -18.14 1.20 1.85
C ALA A 36 -16.78 0.50 1.97
N LEU A 37 -16.48 -0.48 1.11
CA LEU A 37 -15.20 -1.20 1.17
C LEU A 37 -14.01 -0.30 0.77
N TYR A 38 -14.19 0.62 -0.18
CA TYR A 38 -13.13 1.59 -0.51
C TYR A 38 -12.91 2.59 0.61
N ILE A 39 -13.99 3.07 1.23
CA ILE A 39 -13.89 3.99 2.38
C ILE A 39 -13.16 3.30 3.54
N MET A 40 -13.56 2.06 3.87
CA MET A 40 -12.92 1.26 4.93
C MET A 40 -11.44 1.01 4.65
N ALA A 41 -11.10 0.58 3.43
CA ALA A 41 -9.71 0.37 3.03
C ALA A 41 -8.89 1.66 3.13
N PHE A 42 -9.46 2.79 2.71
CA PHE A 42 -8.80 4.10 2.73
C PHE A 42 -8.48 4.57 4.14
N GLU A 43 -9.42 4.45 5.08
CA GLU A 43 -9.20 4.79 6.49
C GLU A 43 -8.12 3.91 7.13
N GLN A 44 -8.11 2.60 6.84
CA GLN A 44 -7.08 1.69 7.35
C GLN A 44 -5.68 2.02 6.78
N VAL A 45 -5.56 2.25 5.47
CA VAL A 45 -4.28 2.62 4.83
C VAL A 45 -3.77 3.95 5.38
N LYS A 46 -4.65 4.94 5.62
CA LYS A 46 -4.30 6.20 6.30
C LYS A 46 -3.78 5.97 7.72
N CYS A 47 -4.40 5.09 8.48
CA CYS A 47 -3.92 4.77 9.82
C CYS A 47 -2.51 4.17 9.79
N VAL A 48 -2.21 3.27 8.84
CA VAL A 48 -0.84 2.76 8.64
C VAL A 48 0.13 3.90 8.31
N LYS A 49 -0.25 4.84 7.43
CA LYS A 49 0.56 6.03 7.12
C LYS A 49 0.92 6.83 8.36
N ASN A 50 -0.07 7.10 9.22
CA ASN A 50 0.14 7.90 10.44
C ASN A 50 1.07 7.20 11.44
N ILE A 51 1.00 5.87 11.53
CA ILE A 51 1.90 5.09 12.38
C ILE A 51 3.33 5.10 11.83
N LEU A 52 3.49 4.96 10.52
CA LEU A 52 4.80 5.04 9.86
C LEU A 52 5.47 6.41 9.98
N LEU A 53 4.67 7.48 10.01
CA LEU A 53 5.13 8.86 10.22
C LEU A 53 5.27 9.22 11.71
N GLU A 54 5.04 8.27 12.63
CA GLU A 54 5.05 8.48 14.08
C GLU A 54 4.08 9.57 14.59
N VAL A 55 3.10 9.95 13.77
CA VAL A 55 1.99 10.85 14.14
C VAL A 55 1.03 10.12 15.08
N GLU A 56 0.80 8.84 14.84
CA GLU A 56 0.01 7.95 15.69
C GLU A 56 0.95 6.99 16.42
N LYS A 57 0.93 7.02 17.76
CA LYS A 57 1.77 6.14 18.60
C LYS A 57 1.10 4.82 18.97
N ASP A 58 -0.24 4.78 18.88
CA ASP A 58 -1.01 3.59 19.20
C ASP A 58 -0.95 2.58 18.04
N LYS A 59 0.00 1.65 18.15
CA LYS A 59 0.18 0.55 17.19
C LYS A 59 -0.84 -0.57 17.38
N SER A 60 -1.63 -0.57 18.46
CA SER A 60 -2.62 -1.63 18.71
C SER A 60 -3.66 -1.73 17.58
N LYS A 61 -3.95 -0.60 16.93
CA LYS A 61 -4.82 -0.49 15.75
C LYS A 61 -4.36 -1.36 14.59
N LEU A 62 -3.08 -1.68 14.47
CA LEU A 62 -2.59 -2.56 13.40
C LEU A 62 -3.07 -4.00 13.53
N HIS A 63 -3.37 -4.46 14.76
CA HIS A 63 -3.85 -5.82 15.00
C HIS A 63 -5.33 -6.01 14.65
N THR A 64 -6.09 -4.93 14.53
CA THR A 64 -7.53 -4.97 14.23
C THR A 64 -7.84 -4.70 12.76
N MET A 65 -6.83 -4.32 11.96
CA MET A 65 -6.99 -4.08 10.52
C MET A 65 -7.25 -5.37 9.75
N ASN A 66 -8.11 -5.27 8.73
CA ASN A 66 -8.51 -6.39 7.88
C ASN A 66 -8.01 -6.21 6.43
N LEU A 67 -6.97 -5.40 6.20
CA LEU A 67 -6.40 -5.12 4.88
C LEU A 67 -6.07 -6.39 4.08
N GLY A 68 -5.48 -7.40 4.71
CA GLY A 68 -5.19 -8.69 4.05
C GLY A 68 -6.45 -9.46 3.66
N VAL A 69 -7.53 -9.36 4.44
CA VAL A 69 -8.83 -9.97 4.14
C VAL A 69 -9.51 -9.24 3.01
N LEU A 70 -9.53 -7.90 3.03
CA LEU A 70 -10.07 -7.07 1.94
C LEU A 70 -9.34 -7.38 0.63
N ALA A 71 -8.01 -7.45 0.66
CA ALA A 71 -7.22 -7.78 -0.52
C ALA A 71 -7.60 -9.13 -1.12
N SER A 72 -7.56 -10.19 -0.31
CA SER A 72 -7.75 -11.57 -0.79
C SER A 72 -9.20 -11.96 -1.07
N LYS A 73 -10.17 -11.44 -0.30
CA LYS A 73 -11.57 -11.87 -0.40
C LYS A 73 -12.45 -10.94 -1.23
N GLU A 74 -12.18 -9.64 -1.19
CA GLU A 74 -13.05 -8.66 -1.84
C GLU A 74 -12.49 -8.20 -3.19
N PHE A 75 -11.17 -8.03 -3.27
CA PHE A 75 -10.53 -7.34 -4.40
C PHE A 75 -9.70 -8.22 -5.33
N ASP A 76 -9.26 -9.41 -4.89
CA ASP A 76 -8.36 -10.26 -5.69
C ASP A 76 -8.88 -10.53 -7.11
N THR A 77 -10.20 -10.73 -7.26
CA THR A 77 -10.85 -10.92 -8.55
C THR A 77 -11.37 -9.62 -9.18
N THR A 78 -11.85 -8.68 -8.37
CA THR A 78 -12.63 -7.52 -8.85
C THR A 78 -11.76 -6.28 -9.11
N ASP A 79 -10.66 -6.12 -8.39
CA ASP A 79 -9.69 -5.04 -8.52
C ASP A 79 -8.28 -5.55 -8.12
N PRO A 80 -7.63 -6.38 -8.97
CA PRO A 80 -6.36 -7.02 -8.62
C PRO A 80 -5.23 -6.04 -8.30
N GLU A 81 -5.25 -4.85 -8.93
CA GLU A 81 -4.32 -3.77 -8.64
C GLU A 81 -4.48 -3.26 -7.19
N LEU A 82 -5.73 -3.03 -6.77
CA LEU A 82 -6.03 -2.64 -5.40
C LEU A 82 -5.70 -3.77 -4.43
N ALA A 83 -6.04 -5.03 -4.74
CA ALA A 83 -5.72 -6.19 -3.91
C ALA A 83 -4.20 -6.30 -3.65
N GLN A 84 -3.39 -6.13 -4.70
CA GLN A 84 -1.94 -6.16 -4.55
C GLN A 84 -1.44 -5.00 -3.69
N SER A 85 -1.98 -3.80 -3.88
CA SER A 85 -1.61 -2.61 -3.11
C SER A 85 -1.93 -2.79 -1.62
N LEU A 86 -3.14 -3.26 -1.31
CA LEU A 86 -3.56 -3.55 0.06
C LEU A 86 -2.74 -4.68 0.71
N SER A 87 -2.38 -5.70 -0.06
CA SER A 87 -1.51 -6.79 0.42
C SER A 87 -0.12 -6.27 0.80
N ASN A 88 0.45 -5.38 0.00
CA ASN A 88 1.74 -4.76 0.32
C ASN A 88 1.67 -3.93 1.60
N VAL A 89 0.62 -3.13 1.77
CA VAL A 89 0.41 -2.32 2.99
C VAL A 89 0.19 -3.23 4.20
N ASN A 90 -0.60 -4.29 4.07
CA ASN A 90 -0.82 -5.26 5.14
C ASN A 90 0.48 -5.95 5.57
N TYR A 91 1.36 -6.27 4.61
CA TYR A 91 2.67 -6.84 4.90
C TYR A 91 3.59 -5.88 5.66
N ILE A 92 3.56 -4.58 5.33
CA ILE A 92 4.32 -3.57 6.07
C ILE A 92 3.73 -3.38 7.47
N ALA A 93 2.40 -3.25 7.57
CA ALA A 93 1.67 -3.07 8.82
C ALA A 93 1.93 -4.22 9.80
N SER A 94 1.93 -5.47 9.33
CA SER A 94 2.18 -6.63 10.19
C SER A 94 3.59 -6.63 10.78
N GLN A 95 4.60 -6.20 10.02
CA GLN A 95 5.98 -6.09 10.49
C GLN A 95 6.13 -4.96 11.53
N VAL A 96 5.52 -3.80 11.27
CA VAL A 96 5.54 -2.66 12.20
C VAL A 96 4.82 -2.99 13.51
N GLY A 97 3.67 -3.67 13.44
CA GLY A 97 2.92 -4.10 14.62
C GLY A 97 3.67 -5.11 15.48
N GLN A 98 4.53 -5.93 14.88
CA GLN A 98 5.38 -6.89 15.59
C GLN A 98 6.70 -6.26 16.11
N GLY A 99 6.95 -4.97 15.87
CA GLY A 99 8.21 -4.31 16.23
C GLY A 99 9.42 -4.81 15.42
N LEU A 100 9.18 -5.42 14.25
CA LEU A 100 10.21 -5.96 13.40
C LEU A 100 10.81 -4.88 12.48
N LYS A 101 12.05 -5.11 12.03
CA LYS A 101 12.63 -4.31 10.95
C LYS A 101 11.80 -4.52 9.68
N VAL A 102 11.31 -3.43 9.09
CA VAL A 102 10.48 -3.50 7.88
C VAL A 102 11.31 -3.99 6.70
N ILE A 103 10.95 -5.17 6.19
CA ILE A 103 11.40 -5.71 4.91
C ILE A 103 10.36 -5.32 3.87
N LEU A 104 10.80 -4.72 2.77
CA LEU A 104 9.92 -4.22 1.73
C LEU A 104 9.57 -5.33 0.72
N PRO A 105 8.36 -5.34 0.14
CA PRO A 105 7.95 -6.38 -0.81
C PRO A 105 8.95 -6.62 -1.96
N HIS A 106 9.59 -5.58 -2.47
CA HIS A 106 10.60 -5.70 -3.53
C HIS A 106 11.95 -6.27 -3.08
N GLN A 107 12.20 -6.36 -1.78
CA GLN A 107 13.41 -7.00 -1.22
C GLN A 107 13.26 -8.51 -1.10
N ILE A 108 12.02 -9.01 -1.12
CA ILE A 108 11.69 -10.44 -1.02
C ILE A 108 11.53 -11.03 -2.41
N ASP A 109 10.95 -10.27 -3.35
CA ASP A 109 10.76 -10.72 -4.72
C ASP A 109 11.38 -9.72 -5.73
N PRO A 110 12.49 -10.07 -6.41
CA PRO A 110 13.09 -9.23 -7.46
C PRO A 110 12.16 -9.05 -8.68
N GLU A 111 11.12 -9.88 -8.82
CA GLU A 111 10.10 -9.76 -9.86
C GLU A 111 9.02 -8.71 -9.53
N TYR A 112 8.95 -8.22 -8.29
CA TYR A 112 8.02 -7.15 -7.86
C TYR A 112 8.10 -5.92 -8.79
N LYS A 113 9.32 -5.46 -9.11
CA LYS A 113 9.55 -4.31 -9.99
C LYS A 113 9.07 -4.57 -11.43
N LYS A 114 9.12 -5.82 -11.91
CA LYS A 114 8.66 -6.20 -13.25
C LYS A 114 7.14 -6.19 -13.35
N ARG A 115 6.43 -6.53 -12.27
CA ARG A 115 4.95 -6.51 -12.22
C ARG A 115 4.40 -5.08 -12.10
N LYS A 116 5.00 -4.21 -11.28
CA LYS A 116 4.60 -2.79 -11.18
C LYS A 116 4.71 -2.05 -12.53
N LYS A 117 5.75 -2.34 -13.32
CA LYS A 117 5.91 -1.76 -14.68
C LYS A 117 4.84 -2.21 -15.69
N ARG A 118 4.12 -3.30 -15.44
CA ARG A 118 3.06 -3.80 -16.34
C ARG A 118 1.71 -3.11 -16.09
N CYS A 119 1.41 -2.72 -14.85
CA CYS A 119 0.18 -2.00 -14.50
C CYS A 119 0.27 -0.48 -14.71
N SER A 120 1.45 0.07 -14.97
CA SER A 120 1.68 1.50 -15.26
C SER A 120 1.48 1.88 -16.73
N LYS A 121 0.55 1.22 -17.45
CA LYS A 121 0.22 1.54 -18.85
C LYS A 121 -1.19 2.08 -18.98
#